data_AF-A0A928WRM5-F1
#
_entry.id   AF-A0A928WRM5-F1
#
_cell.length_a   1.000
_cell.length_b   1.000
_cell.length_c   1.000
_cell.angle_alpha   90.00
_cell.angle_beta   90.00
_cell.angle_gamma   90.00
#
_symmetry.space_group_name_H-M   'P 1'
#
loop_
_entity.id
_entity.type
_entity.pdbx_description
1 polymer ?
#
loop_
_entity_poly.entity_id
_entity_poly.type
_entity_poly.pdbx_seq_one_letter_code
_entity_poly.pdbx_strand_id
1 'polypeptide(L)' 'AIDATQAAYRVGYESTSQFSREYSRMFGAPPIRDIERFRSV' A
#
# COMPACT_ATOMS: atom_id res chain seq x y z
N ALA A 1 8.71 4.39 -10.06
CA ALA A 1 7.61 3.48 -9.67
C ALA A 1 7.08 3.94 -8.32
N ILE A 2 5.75 4.04 -8.12
CA ILE A 2 5.19 4.37 -6.80
C ILE A 2 5.36 3.13 -5.91
N ASP A 3 5.95 3.31 -4.73
CA ASP A 3 6.04 2.28 -3.68
C ASP A 3 4.95 2.52 -2.62
N ALA A 4 4.72 1.52 -1.76
CA ALA A 4 3.69 1.61 -0.72
C ALA A 4 3.95 2.77 0.27
N THR A 5 5.22 3.15 0.44
CA THR A 5 5.64 4.27 1.29
C THR A 5 5.16 5.59 0.72
N GLN A 6 5.41 5.87 -0.55
CA GLN A 6 4.91 7.06 -1.22
C GLN A 6 3.39 7.09 -1.31
N ALA A 7 2.77 5.95 -1.55
CA ALA A 7 1.30 5.84 -1.55
C ALA A 7 0.72 6.23 -0.19
N ALA A 8 1.28 5.71 0.92
CA ALA A 8 0.86 6.02 2.28
C ALA A 8 0.93 7.52 2.58
N TYR A 9 2.03 8.20 2.24
CA TYR A 9 2.14 9.64 2.47
C TYR A 9 1.18 10.45 1.59
N ARG A 10 0.97 10.06 0.33
CA ARG A 10 0.05 10.78 -0.58
C ARG A 10 -1.42 10.71 -0.13
N VAL A 11 -1.83 9.63 0.52
CA VAL A 11 -3.18 9.48 1.06
C VAL A 11 -3.33 9.99 2.50
N GLY A 12 -2.28 10.63 3.05
CA GLY A 12 -2.33 11.33 4.34
C GLY A 12 -1.98 10.48 5.56
N TYR A 13 -1.40 9.29 5.38
CA TYR A 13 -0.91 8.50 6.51
C TYR A 13 0.46 9.02 6.96
N GLU A 14 0.59 9.26 8.27
CA GLU A 14 1.88 9.60 8.90
C GLU A 14 2.80 8.38 9.04
N SER A 15 2.25 7.17 8.99
CA SER A 15 3.00 5.92 9.15
C SER A 15 2.67 4.90 8.06
N THR A 16 3.71 4.44 7.35
CA THR A 16 3.62 3.37 6.34
C THR A 16 3.15 2.03 6.94
N SER A 17 3.50 1.79 8.21
CA SER A 17 3.04 0.62 8.96
C SER A 17 1.55 0.69 9.28
N GLN A 18 1.00 1.89 9.54
CA GLN A 18 -0.45 2.07 9.72
C GLN A 18 -1.19 1.76 8.41
N PHE A 19 -0.72 2.34 7.30
CA PHE A 19 -1.27 2.08 5.98
C PHE A 19 -1.27 0.59 5.65
N SER A 20 -0.16 -0.11 5.89
CA SER A 20 -0.05 -1.54 5.55
C SER A 20 -0.98 -2.43 6.37
N ARG A 21 -1.20 -2.10 7.66
CA ARG A 21 -2.15 -2.82 8.53
C ARG A 21 -3.59 -2.62 8.09
N GLU A 22 -4.00 -1.38 7.85
CA GLU A 22 -5.35 -1.06 7.40
C GLU A 22 -5.64 -1.62 6.01
N TYR A 23 -4.67 -1.54 5.10
CA TYR A 23 -4.75 -2.15 3.77
C TYR A 23 -4.96 -3.66 3.87
N SER A 24 -4.19 -4.35 4.71
CA SER A 24 -4.34 -5.79 4.91
C SER A 24 -5.68 -6.16 5.55
N ARG A 25 -6.21 -5.30 6.43
CA ARG A 25 -7.55 -5.48 7.03
C ARG A 25 -8.67 -5.30 5.99
N MET A 26 -8.55 -4.32 5.09
CA MET A 26 -9.58 -4.02 4.09
C MET A 26 -9.55 -4.98 2.90
N PHE A 27 -8.36 -5.40 2.46
CA PHE A 27 -8.17 -6.15 1.20
C PHE A 27 -7.65 -7.58 1.40
N GLY A 28 -7.36 -7.99 2.64
CA GLY A 28 -6.94 -9.35 2.97
C GLY A 28 -5.51 -9.72 2.58
N ALA A 29 -4.76 -8.81 1.94
CA ALA A 29 -3.39 -9.00 1.51
C ALA A 29 -2.59 -7.70 1.68
N PRO A 30 -1.25 -7.77 1.87
CA PRO A 30 -0.43 -6.59 1.99
C PRO A 30 -0.35 -5.82 0.66
N PRO A 31 -0.22 -4.47 0.69
CA PRO A 31 -0.27 -3.62 -0.50
C PRO A 31 0.81 -3.92 -1.55
N ILE A 32 1.89 -4.60 -1.16
CA ILE A 32 2.96 -4.97 -2.10
C ILE A 32 2.51 -5.99 -3.16
N ARG A 33 1.59 -6.91 -2.83
CA ARG A 33 1.05 -7.88 -3.81
C ARG A 33 0.26 -7.20 -4.91
N ASP A 34 -0.47 -6.15 -4.54
CA ASP A 34 -1.28 -5.38 -5.48
C ASP A 34 -0.40 -4.46 -6.33
N ILE A 35 0.64 -3.85 -5.74
CA ILE A 35 1.62 -3.06 -6.51
C ILE A 35 2.32 -3.92 -7.57
N GLU A 36 2.68 -5.17 -7.25
CA GLU A 36 3.24 -6.10 -8.23
C GLU A 36 2.24 -6.42 -9.35
N ARG A 37 0.96 -6.65 -8.99
CA ARG A 37 -0.12 -6.90 -9.95
C ARG A 37 -0.40 -5.71 -10.87
N PHE A 38 -0.36 -4.48 -10.34
CA PHE A 38 -0.59 -3.25 -11.10
C PHE A 38 0.63 -2.79 -11.91
N ARG A 39 1.83 -3.30 -11.63
CA ARG A 39 3.04 -3.04 -12.44
C ARG A 39 3.17 -3.97 -13.65
N SER A 40 2.42 -5.08 -13.68
CA SER A 40 2.47 -6.05 -14.80
C SER A 40 1.44 -5.76 -15.90
N VAL A 41 0.69 -4.66 -15.79
CA VAL A 41 -0.22 -4.12 -16.82
C VAL A 41 0.36 -2.84 -17.38
#